data_AF-A0A7C5KKE2-F1
#
_entry.id   AF-A0A7C5KKE2-F1
#
_cell.length_a   1.000
_cell.length_b   1.000
_cell.length_c   1.000
_cell.angle_alpha   90.00
_cell.angle_beta   90.00
_cell.angle_gamma   90.00
#
_symmetry.space_group_name_H-M   'P 1'
#
loop_
_entity.id
_entity.type
_entity.pdbx_description
1 polymer ?
#
loop_
_entity_poly.entity_id
_entity_poly.type
_entity_poly.pdbx_seq_one_letter_code
_entity_poly.pdbx_strand_id
1 'polypeptide(L)'
;MGKESRCEKILAELGERYALEERFVKKLTPILEVILSDSFSDEERVPLLEELAATCQRDQMIRKTMGEVREGVDALFSRLREMILRMHKED
;
A
#
# COMPACT_ATOMS: atom_id res chain seq x y z
N MET A 1 23.50 -17.19 -8.50
CA MET A 1 22.16 -16.56 -8.46
C MET A 1 22.37 -15.07 -8.25
N GLY A 2 22.04 -14.25 -9.25
CA GLY A 2 22.32 -12.80 -9.24
C GLY A 2 21.42 -12.02 -8.28
N LYS A 3 21.87 -10.84 -7.85
CA LYS A 3 21.18 -9.94 -6.89
C LYS A 3 19.76 -9.57 -7.35
N GLU A 4 19.51 -9.49 -8.66
CA GLU A 4 18.17 -9.33 -9.26
C GLU A 4 17.18 -10.38 -8.74
N SER A 5 17.59 -11.65 -8.70
CA SER A 5 16.73 -12.74 -8.21
C SER A 5 16.41 -12.65 -6.71
N ARG A 6 17.21 -11.93 -5.92
CA ARG A 6 16.96 -11.73 -4.47
C ARG A 6 16.02 -10.56 -4.23
N CYS A 7 16.21 -9.45 -4.96
CA CYS A 7 15.33 -8.28 -4.90
C CYS A 7 13.90 -8.66 -5.29
N GLU A 8 13.74 -9.35 -6.42
CA GLU A 8 12.44 -9.81 -6.92
C GLU A 8 11.69 -10.69 -5.93
N LYS A 9 12.38 -11.63 -5.27
CA LYS A 9 11.76 -12.52 -4.28
C LYS A 9 11.22 -11.76 -3.07
N ILE A 10 12.01 -10.84 -2.51
CA ILE A 10 11.59 -10.04 -1.36
C ILE A 10 10.40 -9.16 -1.74
N LEU A 11 10.43 -8.51 -2.92
CA LEU A 11 9.32 -7.69 -3.37
C LEU A 11 8.06 -8.52 -3.70
N ALA A 12 8.22 -9.75 -4.20
CA ALA A 12 7.10 -10.66 -4.41
C ALA A 12 6.45 -11.05 -3.07
N GLU A 13 7.26 -11.42 -2.07
CA GLU A 13 6.77 -11.77 -0.72
C GLU A 13 6.08 -10.58 -0.03
N LEU A 14 6.68 -9.38 -0.09
CA LEU A 14 6.07 -8.16 0.44
C LEU A 14 4.79 -7.78 -0.35
N GLY A 15 4.82 -7.97 -1.66
CA GLY A 15 3.71 -7.72 -2.56
C GLY A 15 2.50 -8.59 -2.23
N GLU A 16 2.71 -9.88 -2.02
CA GLU A 16 1.67 -10.82 -1.60
C GLU A 16 1.17 -10.50 -0.19
N ARG A 17 2.08 -10.33 0.78
CA ARG A 17 1.73 -10.10 2.19
C ARG A 17 0.91 -8.82 2.41
N TYR A 18 1.29 -7.73 1.75
CA TYR A 18 0.67 -6.41 1.95
C TYR A 18 -0.24 -5.99 0.80
N ALA A 19 -0.51 -6.88 -0.16
CA ALA A 19 -1.29 -6.60 -1.37
C ALA A 19 -0.83 -5.30 -2.04
N LEU A 20 0.48 -5.19 -2.29
CA LEU A 20 1.09 -3.98 -2.83
C LEU A 20 0.70 -3.81 -4.30
N GLU A 21 0.43 -2.58 -4.69
CA GLU A 21 0.14 -2.25 -6.09
C GLU A 21 1.43 -2.24 -6.91
N GLU A 22 1.36 -2.65 -8.18
CA GLU A 22 2.52 -2.73 -9.09
C GLU A 22 3.31 -1.41 -9.16
N ARG A 23 2.61 -0.26 -9.16
CA ARG A 23 3.22 1.07 -9.16
C ARG A 23 4.06 1.34 -7.90
N PHE A 24 3.68 0.75 -6.77
CA PHE A 24 4.39 0.90 -5.51
C PHE A 24 5.62 -0.02 -5.49
N VAL A 25 5.47 -1.27 -5.94
CA VAL A 25 6.57 -2.22 -6.11
C VAL A 25 7.68 -1.65 -7.01
N LYS A 26 7.32 -1.01 -8.13
CA LYS A 26 8.27 -0.32 -9.02
C LYS A 26 9.08 0.77 -8.32
N LYS A 27 8.49 1.49 -7.36
CA LYS A 27 9.18 2.52 -6.57
C LYS A 27 10.09 1.92 -5.50
N LEU A 28 9.71 0.78 -4.93
CA LEU A 28 10.52 0.09 -3.92
C LEU A 28 11.72 -0.64 -4.52
N THR A 29 11.65 -1.04 -5.79
CA THR A 29 12.71 -1.78 -6.48
C THR A 29 14.10 -1.13 -6.35
N PRO A 30 14.31 0.13 -6.77
CA PRO A 30 15.63 0.76 -6.64
C PRO A 30 16.06 0.97 -5.18
N ILE A 31 15.11 1.15 -4.24
CA ILE A 31 15.42 1.31 -2.82
C ILE A 31 15.96 -0.01 -2.26
N LEU A 32 15.27 -1.12 -2.54
CA LEU A 32 15.69 -2.44 -2.08
C LEU A 32 17.02 -2.86 -2.72
N GLU A 33 17.25 -2.56 -4.00
CA GLU A 33 18.53 -2.81 -4.66
C GLU A 33 19.70 -2.12 -3.93
N VAL A 34 19.50 -0.87 -3.50
CA VAL A 34 20.49 -0.11 -2.72
C VAL A 34 20.71 -0.75 -1.35
N ILE A 35 19.64 -1.12 -0.64
CA ILE A 35 19.72 -1.79 0.67
C ILE A 35 20.47 -3.14 0.56
N LEU A 36 20.23 -3.90 -0.51
CA LEU A 36 20.87 -5.19 -0.77
C LEU A 36 22.25 -5.06 -1.44
N SER A 37 22.72 -3.85 -1.74
CA SER A 37 24.05 -3.62 -2.27
C SER A 37 25.13 -3.88 -1.22
N ASP A 38 26.39 -3.94 -1.66
CA ASP A 38 27.54 -4.15 -0.75
C ASP A 38 27.90 -2.85 0.01
N SER A 39 27.10 -1.79 -0.16
CA SER A 39 27.28 -0.49 0.51
C SER A 39 26.91 -0.51 1.98
N PHE A 40 26.17 -1.52 2.43
CA PHE A 40 25.72 -1.68 3.81
C PHE A 40 26.23 -2.99 4.38
N SER A 41 26.75 -2.94 5.61
CA SER A 41 26.98 -4.13 6.42
C SER A 41 25.66 -4.83 6.75
N ASP A 42 25.73 -6.08 7.22
CA ASP A 42 24.53 -6.83 7.61
C ASP A 42 23.77 -6.14 8.77
N GLU A 43 24.50 -5.54 9.72
CA GLU A 43 23.93 -4.83 10.87
C GLU A 43 23.17 -3.56 10.44
N GLU A 44 23.67 -2.84 9.43
CA GLU A 44 22.99 -1.67 8.87
C GLU A 44 21.82 -2.05 7.96
N ARG A 45 21.90 -3.21 7.30
CA ARG A 45 20.89 -3.66 6.34
C ARG A 45 19.59 -4.08 7.02
N VAL A 46 19.66 -4.71 8.18
CA VAL A 46 18.48 -5.22 8.89
C VAL A 46 17.48 -4.10 9.22
N PRO A 47 17.87 -2.98 9.89
CA PRO A 47 16.94 -1.88 10.16
C PRO A 47 16.32 -1.27 8.89
N LEU A 48 17.07 -1.20 7.79
CA LEU A 48 16.57 -0.68 6.52
C LEU A 48 15.51 -1.60 5.90
N LEU A 49 15.70 -2.91 5.99
CA LEU A 49 14.71 -3.90 5.55
C LEU A 49 13.45 -3.88 6.45
N GLU A 50 13.62 -3.67 7.75
CA GLU A 50 12.51 -3.49 8.69
C GLU A 50 11.69 -2.24 8.37
N GLU A 51 12.35 -1.10 8.12
CA GLU A 51 11.66 0.13 7.73
C GLU A 51 10.94 -0.01 6.37
N LEU A 52 11.54 -0.75 5.42
CA LEU A 52 10.90 -1.08 4.15
C LEU A 52 9.60 -1.88 4.37
N ALA A 53 9.65 -2.92 5.22
CA ALA A 53 8.49 -3.72 5.55
C ALA A 53 7.40 -2.90 6.28
N ALA A 54 7.80 -2.06 7.25
CA ALA A 54 6.90 -1.15 7.95
C ALA A 54 6.24 -0.15 6.99
N THR A 55 6.98 0.35 6.01
CA THR A 55 6.45 1.24 4.96
C THR A 55 5.40 0.52 4.10
N CYS A 56 5.65 -0.74 3.72
CA CYS A 56 4.66 -1.56 2.99
C CYS A 56 3.37 -1.76 3.79
N GLN A 57 3.49 -2.04 5.09
CA GLN A 57 2.34 -2.19 5.98
C GLN A 57 1.56 -0.88 6.12
N ARG A 58 2.24 0.27 6.27
CA ARG A 58 1.61 1.59 6.35
C ARG A 58 0.83 1.92 5.08
N ASP A 59 1.38 1.64 3.90
CA ASP A 59 0.67 1.81 2.63
C ASP A 59 -0.64 1.01 2.59
N GLN A 60 -0.57 -0.28 2.94
CA GLN A 60 -1.76 -1.14 2.98
C GLN A 60 -2.83 -0.58 3.94
N MET A 61 -2.42 -0.16 5.14
CA MET A 61 -3.33 0.41 6.13
C MET A 61 -4.00 1.69 5.61
N ILE A 62 -3.23 2.61 5.03
CA ILE A 62 -3.75 3.86 4.46
C ILE A 62 -4.75 3.56 3.35
N ARG A 63 -4.43 2.65 2.42
CA ARG A 63 -5.35 2.28 1.34
C ARG A 63 -6.65 1.68 1.88
N LYS A 64 -6.57 0.82 2.88
CA LYS A 64 -7.76 0.24 3.54
C LYS A 64 -8.63 1.34 4.17
N THR A 65 -8.04 2.21 4.98
CA THR A 65 -8.77 3.31 5.62
C THR A 65 -9.38 4.27 4.59
N MET A 66 -8.64 4.60 3.52
CA MET A 66 -9.17 5.44 2.45
C MET A 66 -10.35 4.78 1.71
N GLY A 67 -10.31 3.46 1.53
CA GLY A 67 -11.43 2.68 1.00
C GLY A 67 -12.67 2.79 1.89
N GLU A 68 -12.52 2.56 3.19
CA GLU A 68 -13.60 2.67 4.18
C GLU A 68 -14.20 4.09 4.22
N VAL A 69 -13.35 5.12 4.17
CA VAL A 69 -13.81 6.53 4.11
C VAL A 69 -14.62 6.78 2.84
N ARG A 70 -14.16 6.30 1.69
CA ARG A 70 -14.87 6.46 0.42
C ARG A 70 -16.24 5.80 0.45
N GLU A 71 -16.32 4.56 0.94
CA GLU A 71 -17.59 3.84 1.09
C GLU A 71 -18.56 4.59 2.02
N GLY A 72 -18.06 5.13 3.13
CA GLY A 72 -18.86 5.94 4.05
C GLY A 72 -19.43 7.21 3.40
N VAL A 73 -18.62 7.88 2.57
CA VAL A 73 -19.04 9.07 1.81
C VAL A 73 -20.08 8.70 0.76
N ASP A 74 -19.86 7.65 -0.03
CA ASP A 74 -20.80 7.19 -1.06
C ASP A 74 -22.16 6.80 -0.45
N ALA A 75 -22.15 6.15 0.73
CA ALA A 75 -23.35 5.83 1.49
C ALA A 75 -24.07 7.08 2.03
N LEU A 76 -23.34 8.13 2.42
CA LEU A 76 -23.94 9.41 2.81
C LEU A 76 -24.63 10.08 1.61
N PHE A 77 -23.96 10.19 0.46
CA PHE A 77 -24.54 10.77 -0.75
C PHE A 77 -25.79 10.02 -1.21
N SER A 78 -25.76 8.69 -1.15
CA SER A 78 -26.92 7.85 -1.49
C SER A 78 -28.11 8.15 -0.59
N ARG A 79 -27.89 8.22 0.73
CA ARG A 79 -28.94 8.58 1.70
C ARG A 79 -29.49 9.99 1.48
N LEU A 80 -28.62 10.97 1.24
CA LEU A 80 -29.04 12.35 0.95
C LEU A 80 -29.91 12.42 -0.30
N ARG A 81 -29.53 11.69 -1.37
CA ARG A 81 -30.31 11.63 -2.61
C ARG A 81 -31.70 11.05 -2.36
N GLU A 82 -31.81 9.97 -1.60
CA GLU A 82 -33.10 9.38 -1.24
C GLU A 82 -33.98 10.34 -0.43
N MET A 83 -33.42 11.05 0.55
CA MET A 83 -34.16 12.02 1.35
C MET A 83 -34.72 13.15 0.50
N ILE A 84 -33.90 13.74 -0.38
CA ILE A 84 -34.32 14.81 -1.29
C ILE A 84 -35.46 14.34 -2.19
N LEU A 85 -35.36 13.13 -2.76
CA LEU A 85 -36.38 12.57 -3.63
C LEU A 85 -37.70 12.25 -2.91
N ARG A 86 -37.66 11.90 -1.62
CA ARG A 86 -38.87 11.70 -0.81
C ARG A 86 -39.57 13.04 -0.57
N MET A 87 -38.82 14.07 -0.18
CA MET A 87 -39.39 15.40 0.06
C MET A 87 -40.09 15.98 -1.18
N HIS A 88 -39.51 15.79 -2.38
CA HIS A 88 -40.12 16.28 -3.63
C HIS A 88 -41.29 15.45 -4.15
N LYS A 89 -41.61 14.31 -3.52
CA LYS A 89 -42.80 13.48 -3.86
C LYS A 89 -43.98 13.74 -2.93
N GLU A 90 -43.74 14.41 -1.81
CA GLU A 90 -44.76 14.77 -0.81
C GLU A 90 -45.33 16.18 -1.03
N ASP A 91 -44.78 16.93 -1.99
CA ASP A 91 -45.33 18.17 -2.59
C ASP A 91 -46.10 17.87 -3.89
#